data_AF-A0A7W1IQB4-F1
#
_entry.id   AF-A0A7W1IQB4-F1
#
_cell.length_a   1.000
_cell.length_b   1.000
_cell.length_c   1.000
_cell.angle_alpha   90.00
_cell.angle_beta   90.00
_cell.angle_gamma   90.00
#
_symmetry.space_group_name_H-M   'P 1'
#
loop_
_entity.id
_entity.type
_entity.pdbx_description
1 polymer ?
#
loop_
_entity_poly.entity_id
_entity_poly.type
_entity_poly.pdbx_seq_one_letter_code
_entity_poly.pdbx_strand_id
1 'polypeptide(L)'
;MQRRILCWLALLALVAPLRTAVAADPIDAAIRACELAVERDFTPVAAALDGWLRNRRSAALNDLQRLVMTVPADDRVYVAFHALRSNPGHAAARNVFTRLGVPAPFDDRGVAQAAFRLPSCRNSDLVATVSALDHPGFAAVAQALYEKVPSVKGFFKKTDAHLQRLKDELIAIARADGSGKQADVIYPLLAFYQPEAIEVKQYYQSKGRSIPRQKVWFNPVDRYLLEHELAGSDGMVTAKPARPGEKPKPTWPGAAHWTFPEHLRDVRIEGVLACNGPARWSITGDRSRGVALRMIDAKTMRLEPASGGGAGTDIALDVQLDQPTRVELEVHGRRTLARVAGAVVAELDLPTDQAYTRATVDGAGMVDVASLCVRYLAEPLDLLASGGAVAKPPVPSAPAAPAPWVAEREAQLARPVTFAVEETTLEDVAGILSRLAGVPVSLDAKAEMLRDLPVTLAANDTQLRTTLEMLARLTDIAAIPTEAGFTLTWNK
;
A
#
# COMPACT_ATOMS: atom_id res chain seq x y z
N MET A 1 22.90 -40.29 -31.12
CA MET A 1 22.18 -39.00 -31.28
C MET A 1 22.26 -38.17 -29.97
N GLN A 2 23.47 -38.00 -29.44
CA GLN A 2 23.72 -37.47 -28.08
C GLN A 2 25.02 -36.62 -28.01
N ARG A 3 25.52 -36.15 -29.16
CA ARG A 3 26.77 -35.35 -29.27
C ARG A 3 26.61 -34.03 -30.03
N ARG A 4 25.38 -33.51 -30.19
CA ARG A 4 25.12 -32.23 -30.86
C ARG A 4 24.48 -31.14 -29.98
N ILE A 5 24.27 -31.41 -28.68
CA ILE A 5 23.71 -30.44 -27.73
C ILE A 5 24.82 -29.70 -26.95
N LEU A 6 26.04 -30.21 -26.91
CA LEU A 6 27.15 -29.55 -26.19
C LEU A 6 27.81 -28.37 -26.93
N CYS A 7 27.58 -28.18 -28.24
CA CYS A 7 28.19 -27.07 -28.98
C CYS A 7 27.37 -25.77 -28.95
N TRP A 8 26.11 -25.80 -28.48
CA TRP A 8 25.28 -24.59 -28.33
C TRP A 8 25.39 -23.94 -26.94
N LEU A 9 25.86 -24.68 -25.94
CA LEU A 9 26.13 -24.13 -24.59
C LEU A 9 27.53 -23.51 -24.45
N ALA A 10 28.45 -23.79 -25.37
CA ALA A 10 29.81 -23.21 -25.38
C ALA A 10 29.93 -21.94 -26.25
N LEU A 11 28.95 -21.63 -27.11
CA LEU A 11 28.99 -20.46 -28.00
C LEU A 11 28.10 -19.28 -27.54
N LEU A 12 27.31 -19.45 -26.49
CA LEU A 12 26.62 -18.36 -25.78
C LEU A 12 27.47 -17.70 -24.69
N ALA A 13 28.72 -18.17 -24.52
CA ALA A 13 29.69 -17.64 -23.56
C ALA A 13 30.66 -16.59 -24.15
N LEU A 14 30.44 -16.11 -25.39
CA LEU A 14 31.43 -15.31 -26.10
C LEU A 14 30.86 -14.19 -27.00
N VAL A 15 29.81 -13.50 -26.54
CA VAL A 15 29.53 -12.10 -26.92
C VAL A 15 28.89 -11.38 -25.72
N ALA A 16 29.61 -11.34 -24.59
CA ALA A 16 29.40 -10.25 -23.65
C ALA A 16 30.07 -9.03 -24.29
N PRO A 17 29.38 -7.92 -24.60
CA PRO A 17 30.10 -6.67 -24.75
C PRO A 17 30.89 -6.49 -23.46
N LEU A 18 32.19 -6.20 -23.58
CA LEU A 18 32.99 -5.61 -22.52
C LEU A 18 32.32 -4.28 -22.13
N ARG A 19 31.21 -4.37 -21.38
CA ARG A 19 30.86 -3.36 -20.39
C ARG A 19 32.06 -3.39 -19.47
N THR A 20 32.95 -2.40 -19.61
CA THR A 20 33.84 -2.03 -18.52
C THR A 20 32.95 -1.96 -17.29
N ALA A 21 33.08 -2.95 -16.41
CA ALA A 21 32.41 -2.95 -15.12
C ALA A 21 33.00 -1.75 -14.39
N VAL A 22 32.32 -0.61 -14.54
CA VAL A 22 32.48 0.51 -13.62
C VAL A 22 32.26 -0.11 -12.25
N ALA A 23 33.30 -0.10 -11.41
CA ALA A 23 33.22 -0.72 -10.09
C ALA A 23 31.97 -0.17 -9.40
N ALA A 24 31.02 -1.06 -9.10
CA ALA A 24 29.79 -0.66 -8.43
C ALA A 24 30.17 0.01 -7.12
N ASP A 25 29.52 1.13 -6.81
CA ASP A 25 29.68 1.81 -5.53
C ASP A 25 29.50 0.78 -4.39
N PRO A 26 30.46 0.65 -3.45
CA PRO A 26 30.36 -0.35 -2.38
C PRO A 26 29.08 -0.24 -1.55
N ILE A 27 28.51 0.97 -1.42
CA ILE A 27 27.23 1.19 -0.73
C ILE A 27 26.09 0.54 -1.52
N ASP A 28 26.00 0.81 -2.83
CA ASP A 28 24.94 0.27 -3.69
C ASP A 28 25.07 -1.25 -3.86
N ALA A 29 26.31 -1.76 -3.95
CA ALA A 29 26.59 -3.19 -4.01
C ALA A 29 26.08 -3.92 -2.74
N ALA A 30 26.35 -3.40 -1.55
CA ALA A 30 25.88 -3.97 -0.28
C ALA A 30 24.34 -3.97 -0.20
N ILE A 31 23.72 -2.84 -0.56
CA ILE A 31 22.26 -2.71 -0.59
C ILE A 31 21.63 -3.72 -1.56
N ARG A 32 22.09 -3.78 -2.81
CA ARG A 32 21.55 -4.71 -3.82
C ARG A 32 21.73 -6.16 -3.39
N ALA A 33 22.87 -6.50 -2.78
CA ALA A 33 23.11 -7.86 -2.28
C ALA A 33 22.10 -8.24 -1.18
N CYS A 34 21.81 -7.32 -0.25
CA CYS A 34 20.80 -7.51 0.77
C CYS A 34 19.40 -7.68 0.17
N GLU A 35 18.98 -6.76 -0.70
CA GLU A 35 17.64 -6.78 -1.33
C GLU A 35 17.42 -8.06 -2.15
N LEU A 36 18.39 -8.48 -2.97
CA LEU A 36 18.33 -9.73 -3.73
C LEU A 36 18.26 -10.97 -2.83
N ALA A 37 19.00 -10.98 -1.72
CA ALA A 37 18.96 -12.08 -0.77
C ALA A 37 17.59 -12.20 -0.09
N VAL A 38 17.00 -11.06 0.29
CA VAL A 38 15.66 -10.99 0.87
C VAL A 38 14.59 -11.44 -0.13
N GLU A 39 14.62 -10.97 -1.38
CA GLU A 39 13.66 -11.40 -2.42
C GLU A 39 13.76 -12.90 -2.75
N ARG A 40 14.98 -13.42 -2.84
CA ARG A 40 15.21 -14.86 -3.04
C ARG A 40 14.61 -15.68 -1.89
N ASP A 41 14.81 -15.23 -0.66
CA ASP A 41 14.30 -15.93 0.53
C ASP A 41 12.78 -15.77 0.67
N PHE A 42 12.18 -14.73 0.09
CA PHE A 42 10.74 -14.50 0.04
C PHE A 42 10.00 -15.39 -0.96
N THR A 43 10.61 -15.76 -2.08
CA THR A 43 9.98 -16.58 -3.14
C THR A 43 9.19 -17.81 -2.60
N PRO A 44 9.77 -18.69 -1.74
CA PRO A 44 9.00 -19.81 -1.17
C PRO A 44 7.94 -19.38 -0.13
N VAL A 45 8.08 -18.19 0.47
CA VAL A 45 7.09 -17.62 1.39
C VAL A 45 5.87 -17.14 0.59
N ALA A 46 6.08 -16.42 -0.52
CA ALA A 46 5.01 -15.96 -1.41
C ALA A 46 4.08 -17.11 -1.82
N ALA A 47 4.65 -18.23 -2.28
CA ALA A 47 3.87 -19.42 -2.65
C ALA A 47 3.05 -20.00 -1.46
N ALA A 48 3.58 -19.93 -0.24
CA ALA A 48 2.88 -20.37 0.95
C ALA A 48 1.75 -19.40 1.34
N LEU A 49 1.97 -18.09 1.19
CA LEU A 49 0.95 -17.04 1.39
C LEU A 49 -0.18 -17.18 0.37
N ASP A 50 0.13 -17.43 -0.90
CA ASP A 50 -0.86 -17.70 -1.95
C ASP A 50 -1.70 -18.95 -1.64
N GLY A 51 -1.04 -20.02 -1.15
CA GLY A 51 -1.71 -21.23 -0.70
C GLY A 51 -2.67 -20.96 0.46
N TRP A 52 -2.21 -20.22 1.47
CA TRP A 52 -3.04 -19.82 2.60
C TRP A 52 -4.23 -18.95 2.17
N LEU A 53 -4.01 -17.95 1.30
CA LEU A 53 -5.07 -17.05 0.83
C LEU A 53 -6.14 -17.80 0.05
N ARG A 54 -5.75 -18.74 -0.83
CA ARG A 54 -6.68 -19.63 -1.54
C ARG A 54 -7.49 -20.48 -0.57
N ASN A 55 -6.85 -21.10 0.42
CA ASN A 55 -7.53 -21.91 1.44
C ASN A 55 -8.50 -21.07 2.26
N ARG A 56 -8.12 -19.84 2.62
CA ARG A 56 -9.00 -18.90 3.32
C ARG A 56 -10.23 -18.54 2.50
N ARG A 57 -10.05 -18.17 1.22
CA ARG A 57 -11.16 -17.85 0.31
C ARG A 57 -12.10 -19.05 0.15
N SER A 58 -11.56 -20.25 0.01
CA SER A 58 -12.36 -21.49 -0.04
C SER A 58 -13.13 -21.75 1.25
N ALA A 59 -12.50 -21.54 2.42
CA ALA A 59 -13.16 -21.70 3.72
C ALA A 59 -14.27 -20.67 3.91
N ALA A 60 -14.03 -19.41 3.55
CA ALA A 60 -15.03 -18.34 3.59
C ALA A 60 -16.24 -18.67 2.71
N LEU A 61 -16.03 -19.20 1.50
CA LEU A 61 -17.12 -19.63 0.63
C LEU A 61 -17.92 -20.79 1.24
N ASN A 62 -17.25 -21.77 1.86
CA ASN A 62 -17.93 -22.88 2.55
C ASN A 62 -18.75 -22.38 3.75
N ASP A 63 -18.24 -21.39 4.48
CA ASP A 63 -18.94 -20.75 5.59
C ASP A 63 -20.16 -19.97 5.11
N LEU A 64 -20.04 -19.21 4.02
CA LEU A 64 -21.17 -18.55 3.37
C LEU A 64 -22.22 -19.57 2.89
N GLN A 65 -21.79 -20.68 2.27
CA GLN A 65 -22.69 -21.76 1.86
C GLN A 65 -23.48 -22.33 3.04
N ARG A 66 -22.78 -22.61 4.16
CA ARG A 66 -23.42 -23.09 5.39
C ARG A 66 -24.42 -22.05 5.92
N LEU A 67 -24.01 -20.78 6.01
CA LEU A 67 -24.87 -19.70 6.47
C LEU A 67 -26.13 -19.56 5.62
N VAL A 68 -26.03 -19.59 4.27
CA VAL A 68 -27.21 -19.53 3.38
C VAL A 68 -28.26 -20.60 3.73
N MET A 69 -27.81 -21.78 4.17
CA MET A 69 -28.69 -22.89 4.53
C MET A 69 -29.26 -22.79 5.95
N THR A 70 -28.54 -22.17 6.89
CA THR A 70 -28.87 -22.19 8.31
C THR A 70 -29.53 -20.91 8.84
N VAL A 71 -29.30 -19.76 8.20
CA VAL A 71 -29.86 -18.49 8.68
C VAL A 71 -31.38 -18.39 8.42
N PRO A 72 -32.10 -17.58 9.20
CA PRO A 72 -33.51 -17.29 8.98
C PRO A 72 -33.79 -16.79 7.56
N ALA A 73 -35.03 -16.96 7.08
CA ALA A 73 -35.41 -16.59 5.72
C ALA A 73 -35.15 -15.10 5.41
N ASP A 74 -35.41 -14.23 6.38
CA ASP A 74 -35.25 -12.77 6.25
C ASP A 74 -33.78 -12.35 6.03
N ASP A 75 -32.83 -13.06 6.66
CA ASP A 75 -31.39 -12.77 6.55
C ASP A 75 -30.73 -13.52 5.37
N ARG A 76 -31.43 -14.51 4.79
CA ARG A 76 -30.86 -15.41 3.78
C ARG A 76 -30.48 -14.68 2.49
N VAL A 77 -31.22 -13.64 2.11
CA VAL A 77 -30.95 -12.83 0.92
C VAL A 77 -29.62 -12.09 1.06
N TYR A 78 -29.34 -11.57 2.26
CA TYR A 78 -28.08 -10.90 2.57
C TYR A 78 -26.89 -11.86 2.42
N VAL A 79 -26.95 -13.05 3.04
CA VAL A 79 -25.86 -14.04 2.90
C VAL A 79 -25.73 -14.54 1.46
N ALA A 80 -26.85 -14.76 0.77
CA ALA A 80 -26.83 -15.18 -0.64
C ALA A 80 -26.19 -14.14 -1.56
N PHE A 81 -26.41 -12.85 -1.30
CA PHE A 81 -25.74 -11.77 -2.02
C PHE A 81 -24.22 -11.88 -1.89
N HIS A 82 -23.70 -12.00 -0.65
CA HIS A 82 -22.26 -12.14 -0.41
C HIS A 82 -21.69 -13.43 -1.02
N ALA A 83 -22.41 -14.56 -0.93
CA ALA A 83 -21.99 -15.81 -1.57
C ALA A 83 -21.86 -15.68 -3.09
N LEU A 84 -22.77 -14.95 -3.76
CA LEU A 84 -22.68 -14.69 -5.20
C LEU A 84 -21.57 -13.69 -5.56
N ARG A 85 -21.28 -12.73 -4.68
CA ARG A 85 -20.14 -11.83 -4.85
C ARG A 85 -18.82 -12.60 -4.85
N SER A 86 -18.68 -13.58 -3.96
CA SER A 86 -17.47 -14.43 -3.88
C SER A 86 -17.44 -15.52 -4.96
N ASN A 87 -18.60 -16.06 -5.35
CA ASN A 87 -18.73 -17.07 -6.40
C ASN A 87 -20.05 -16.86 -7.17
N PRO A 88 -20.01 -16.20 -8.35
CA PRO A 88 -21.21 -15.91 -9.13
C PRO A 88 -22.00 -17.16 -9.53
N GLY A 89 -21.34 -18.32 -9.65
CA GLY A 89 -21.97 -19.60 -9.97
C GLY A 89 -22.59 -20.35 -8.79
N HIS A 90 -22.66 -19.76 -7.59
CA HIS A 90 -23.10 -20.47 -6.39
C HIS A 90 -24.60 -20.85 -6.42
N ALA A 91 -24.90 -22.10 -6.78
CA ALA A 91 -26.25 -22.59 -7.06
C ALA A 91 -27.26 -22.37 -5.91
N ALA A 92 -26.87 -22.65 -4.67
CA ALA A 92 -27.77 -22.47 -3.53
C ALA A 92 -28.14 -21.00 -3.29
N ALA A 93 -27.21 -20.07 -3.56
CA ALA A 93 -27.46 -18.64 -3.41
C ALA A 93 -28.33 -18.11 -4.55
N ARG A 94 -28.09 -18.55 -5.80
CA ARG A 94 -28.99 -18.25 -6.94
C ARG A 94 -30.42 -18.70 -6.69
N ASN A 95 -30.59 -19.90 -6.14
CA ASN A 95 -31.91 -20.43 -5.79
C ASN A 95 -32.68 -19.56 -4.79
N VAL A 96 -32.00 -18.81 -3.91
CA VAL A 96 -32.64 -17.84 -3.01
C VAL A 96 -33.30 -16.72 -3.83
N PHE A 97 -32.57 -16.12 -4.76
CA PHE A 97 -33.10 -15.04 -5.62
C PHE A 97 -34.20 -15.56 -6.57
N THR A 98 -34.02 -16.73 -7.18
CA THR A 98 -35.03 -17.35 -8.04
C THR A 98 -36.34 -17.59 -7.30
N ARG A 99 -36.30 -18.08 -6.05
CA ARG A 99 -37.52 -18.32 -5.24
C ARG A 99 -38.25 -17.05 -4.85
N LEU A 100 -37.52 -15.95 -4.72
CA LEU A 100 -38.08 -14.63 -4.43
C LEU A 100 -38.59 -13.91 -5.69
N GLY A 101 -38.40 -14.50 -6.88
CA GLY A 101 -38.82 -13.90 -8.15
C GLY A 101 -38.04 -12.64 -8.51
N VAL A 102 -36.85 -12.44 -7.92
CA VAL A 102 -35.98 -11.30 -8.20
C VAL A 102 -34.73 -11.74 -8.98
N PRO A 103 -34.22 -10.91 -9.90
CA PRO A 103 -32.95 -11.19 -10.56
C PRO A 103 -31.80 -11.33 -9.55
N ALA A 104 -30.88 -12.24 -9.83
CA ALA A 104 -29.67 -12.36 -9.05
C ALA A 104 -28.80 -11.09 -9.19
N PRO A 105 -28.10 -10.66 -8.12
CA PRO A 105 -27.29 -9.44 -8.11
C PRO A 105 -26.12 -9.44 -9.10
N PHE A 106 -25.63 -10.62 -9.48
CA PHE A 106 -24.49 -10.80 -10.37
C PHE A 106 -24.87 -11.77 -11.48
N ASP A 107 -24.38 -11.51 -12.70
CA ASP A 107 -24.49 -12.46 -13.80
C ASP A 107 -23.51 -13.65 -13.64
N ASP A 108 -23.52 -14.57 -14.61
CA ASP A 108 -22.63 -15.75 -14.59
C ASP A 108 -21.13 -15.40 -14.68
N ARG A 109 -20.80 -14.17 -15.07
CA ARG A 109 -19.45 -13.62 -15.19
C ARG A 109 -19.05 -12.79 -13.96
N GLY A 110 -19.94 -12.62 -12.99
CA GLY A 110 -19.71 -11.80 -11.80
C GLY A 110 -19.92 -10.30 -12.01
N VAL A 111 -20.52 -9.90 -13.14
CA VAL A 111 -20.86 -8.49 -13.40
C VAL A 111 -22.11 -8.14 -12.60
N ALA A 112 -22.01 -7.08 -11.79
CA ALA A 112 -23.13 -6.60 -10.97
C ALA A 112 -24.25 -6.04 -11.87
N GLN A 113 -25.50 -6.34 -11.52
CA GLN A 113 -26.66 -5.78 -12.20
C GLN A 113 -26.94 -4.35 -11.72
N ALA A 114 -27.02 -3.40 -12.65
CA ALA A 114 -27.12 -1.96 -12.35
C ALA A 114 -28.35 -1.56 -11.50
N ALA A 115 -29.43 -2.34 -11.52
CA ALA A 115 -30.66 -2.04 -10.79
C ALA A 115 -30.79 -2.79 -9.46
N PHE A 116 -29.80 -3.61 -9.09
CA PHE A 116 -29.91 -4.43 -7.88
C PHE A 116 -29.69 -3.60 -6.62
N ARG A 117 -30.61 -3.71 -5.66
CA ARG A 117 -30.52 -3.06 -4.35
C ARG A 117 -29.94 -4.00 -3.32
N LEU A 118 -28.98 -3.50 -2.55
CA LEU A 118 -28.36 -4.24 -1.46
C LEU A 118 -29.41 -4.73 -0.44
N PRO A 119 -29.41 -6.01 -0.07
CA PRO A 119 -30.33 -6.53 0.93
C PRO A 119 -29.95 -5.98 2.30
N SER A 120 -30.94 -5.49 3.06
CA SER A 120 -30.75 -5.11 4.46
C SER A 120 -30.70 -6.36 5.35
N CYS A 121 -29.86 -6.35 6.40
CA CYS A 121 -29.79 -7.40 7.40
C CYS A 121 -29.89 -6.78 8.80
N ARG A 122 -30.84 -7.24 9.61
CA ARG A 122 -31.03 -6.72 10.98
C ARG A 122 -30.11 -7.39 11.99
N ASN A 123 -29.56 -8.55 11.65
CA ASN A 123 -28.69 -9.33 12.51
C ASN A 123 -27.25 -8.80 12.45
N SER A 124 -26.85 -8.02 13.47
CA SER A 124 -25.52 -7.43 13.57
C SER A 124 -24.40 -8.46 13.57
N ASP A 125 -24.59 -9.57 14.29
CA ASP A 125 -23.59 -10.63 14.42
C ASP A 125 -23.35 -11.31 13.07
N LEU A 126 -24.42 -11.48 12.28
CA LEU A 126 -24.32 -12.04 10.93
C LEU A 126 -23.60 -11.08 9.97
N VAL A 127 -23.92 -9.77 10.02
CA VAL A 127 -23.25 -8.75 9.20
C VAL A 127 -21.76 -8.69 9.54
N ALA A 128 -21.40 -8.67 10.83
CA ALA A 128 -20.01 -8.70 11.28
C ALA A 128 -19.30 -10.00 10.83
N THR A 129 -19.97 -11.15 10.95
CA THR A 129 -19.43 -12.44 10.50
C THR A 129 -19.15 -12.45 9.00
N VAL A 130 -20.13 -12.09 8.17
CA VAL A 130 -19.99 -12.03 6.72
C VAL A 130 -18.91 -11.03 6.30
N SER A 131 -18.87 -9.87 6.96
CA SER A 131 -17.84 -8.84 6.75
C SER A 131 -16.43 -9.38 7.02
N ALA A 132 -16.23 -10.14 8.11
CA ALA A 132 -14.94 -10.71 8.50
C ALA A 132 -14.49 -11.88 7.60
N LEU A 133 -15.43 -12.54 6.90
CA LEU A 133 -15.10 -13.57 5.90
C LEU A 133 -14.45 -12.93 4.67
N ASP A 134 -15.04 -11.86 4.15
CA ASP A 134 -14.54 -11.13 2.99
C ASP A 134 -13.26 -10.34 3.32
N HIS A 135 -13.20 -9.72 4.49
CA HIS A 135 -12.13 -8.82 4.88
C HIS A 135 -11.72 -9.07 6.35
N PRO A 136 -10.77 -9.99 6.62
CA PRO A 136 -10.30 -10.25 7.98
C PRO A 136 -9.67 -9.02 8.63
N GLY A 137 -9.86 -8.87 9.94
CA GLY A 137 -9.03 -7.96 10.75
C GLY A 137 -7.54 -8.35 10.71
N PHE A 138 -6.68 -7.35 10.86
CA PHE A 138 -5.22 -7.49 10.79
C PHE A 138 -4.68 -8.44 11.86
N ALA A 139 -5.23 -8.48 13.07
CA ALA A 139 -4.82 -9.41 14.12
C ALA A 139 -5.03 -10.87 13.71
N ALA A 140 -6.14 -11.18 13.02
CA ALA A 140 -6.42 -12.51 12.51
C ALA A 140 -5.49 -12.89 11.34
N VAL A 141 -5.13 -11.91 10.50
CA VAL A 141 -4.10 -12.08 9.46
C VAL A 141 -2.75 -12.37 10.12
N ALA A 142 -2.27 -11.50 11.00
CA ALA A 142 -0.99 -11.63 11.69
C ALA A 142 -0.89 -12.99 12.41
N GLN A 143 -1.90 -13.35 13.21
CA GLN A 143 -1.93 -14.64 13.89
C GLN A 143 -1.82 -15.82 12.89
N ALA A 144 -2.62 -15.79 11.82
CA ALA A 144 -2.59 -16.86 10.82
C ALA A 144 -1.24 -16.95 10.10
N LEU A 145 -0.59 -15.82 9.80
CA LEU A 145 0.73 -15.81 9.17
C LEU A 145 1.80 -16.40 10.10
N TYR A 146 1.83 -16.00 11.36
CA TYR A 146 2.85 -16.47 12.31
C TYR A 146 2.64 -17.93 12.75
N GLU A 147 1.39 -18.37 12.92
CA GLU A 147 1.08 -19.72 13.40
C GLU A 147 0.94 -20.75 12.26
N LYS A 148 0.30 -20.37 11.15
CA LYS A 148 -0.11 -21.32 10.10
C LYS A 148 0.81 -21.30 8.88
N VAL A 149 1.73 -20.34 8.79
CA VAL A 149 2.71 -20.25 7.70
C VAL A 149 4.13 -20.26 8.28
N PRO A 150 4.68 -21.43 8.68
CA PRO A 150 5.99 -21.52 9.35
C PRO A 150 7.14 -20.90 8.54
N SER A 151 7.03 -20.86 7.21
CA SER A 151 8.00 -20.21 6.33
C SER A 151 8.12 -18.71 6.57
N VAL A 152 7.04 -18.02 6.99
CA VAL A 152 7.06 -16.58 7.32
C VAL A 152 7.95 -16.32 8.54
N LYS A 153 7.82 -17.13 9.60
CA LYS A 153 8.69 -17.00 10.79
C LYS A 153 10.16 -17.24 10.45
N GLY A 154 10.44 -18.26 9.63
CA GLY A 154 11.79 -18.56 9.15
C GLY A 154 12.36 -17.45 8.28
N PHE A 155 11.51 -16.82 7.46
CA PHE A 155 11.86 -15.68 6.63
C PHE A 155 12.25 -14.46 7.45
N PHE A 156 11.44 -14.05 8.43
CA PHE A 156 11.79 -12.90 9.28
C PHE A 156 13.15 -13.06 9.95
N LYS A 157 13.47 -14.24 10.48
CA LYS A 157 14.80 -14.53 11.04
C LYS A 157 15.94 -14.36 10.02
N LYS A 158 15.73 -14.77 8.76
CA LYS A 158 16.73 -14.60 7.69
C LYS A 158 16.84 -13.15 7.26
N THR A 159 15.72 -12.46 7.09
CA THR A 159 15.67 -11.03 6.77
C THR A 159 16.37 -10.21 7.83
N ASP A 160 16.13 -10.47 9.12
CA ASP A 160 16.85 -9.83 10.23
C ASP A 160 18.36 -10.04 10.11
N ALA A 161 18.80 -11.26 9.76
CA ALA A 161 20.22 -11.56 9.56
C ALA A 161 20.82 -10.82 8.35
N HIS A 162 20.08 -10.69 7.24
CA HIS A 162 20.52 -9.94 6.07
C HIS A 162 20.60 -8.44 6.36
N LEU A 163 19.59 -7.88 7.03
CA LEU A 163 19.58 -6.47 7.43
C LEU A 163 20.68 -6.15 8.46
N GLN A 164 20.92 -7.04 9.41
CA GLN A 164 22.03 -6.90 10.36
C GLN A 164 23.38 -6.92 9.63
N ARG A 165 23.55 -7.78 8.63
CA ARG A 165 24.77 -7.82 7.82
C ARG A 165 24.94 -6.55 6.97
N LEU A 166 23.87 -6.05 6.35
CA LEU A 166 23.85 -4.76 5.67
C LEU A 166 24.25 -3.62 6.62
N LYS A 167 23.68 -3.59 7.82
CA LYS A 167 24.02 -2.59 8.84
C LYS A 167 25.51 -2.61 9.17
N ASP A 168 26.06 -3.79 9.45
CA ASP A 168 27.46 -3.94 9.83
C ASP A 168 28.40 -3.51 8.69
N GLU A 169 28.08 -3.88 7.44
CA GLU A 169 28.84 -3.48 6.24
C GLU A 169 28.79 -1.96 6.03
N LEU A 170 27.61 -1.35 6.08
CA LEU A 170 27.45 0.09 5.91
C LEU A 170 28.14 0.87 7.04
N ILE A 171 28.03 0.44 8.30
CA ILE A 171 28.76 1.09 9.41
C ILE A 171 30.28 0.95 9.24
N ALA A 172 30.76 -0.19 8.73
CA ALA A 172 32.19 -0.37 8.44
C ALA A 172 32.67 0.60 7.37
N ILE A 173 31.90 0.80 6.28
CA ILE A 173 32.18 1.80 5.25
C ILE A 173 32.18 3.21 5.85
N ALA A 174 31.19 3.55 6.68
CA ALA A 174 31.09 4.85 7.33
C ALA A 174 32.30 5.16 8.23
N ARG A 175 32.84 4.15 8.92
CA ARG A 175 34.00 4.29 9.82
C ARG A 175 35.34 4.28 9.09
N ALA A 176 35.43 3.64 7.93
CA ALA A 176 36.65 3.61 7.14
C ALA A 176 37.04 5.01 6.63
N ASP A 177 36.06 5.89 6.43
CA ASP A 177 36.27 7.31 6.14
C ASP A 177 36.42 8.11 7.44
N GLY A 178 37.67 8.28 7.88
CA GLY A 178 38.03 9.04 9.08
C GLY A 178 37.63 10.53 9.04
N SER A 179 37.08 11.03 7.93
CA SER A 179 36.56 12.40 7.80
C SER A 179 35.12 12.58 8.28
N GLY A 180 34.39 11.48 8.54
CA GLY A 180 32.99 11.51 8.98
C GLY A 180 31.97 11.84 7.86
N LYS A 181 32.43 12.13 6.64
CA LYS A 181 31.55 12.51 5.51
C LYS A 181 30.70 11.34 5.02
N GLN A 182 31.26 10.12 4.99
CA GLN A 182 30.50 8.91 4.66
C GLN A 182 29.38 8.61 5.67
N ALA A 183 29.53 9.01 6.95
CA ALA A 183 28.48 8.83 7.94
C ALA A 183 27.21 9.62 7.55
N ASP A 184 27.37 10.84 7.04
CA ASP A 184 26.25 11.68 6.61
C ASP A 184 25.52 11.12 5.38
N VAL A 185 26.16 10.24 4.59
CA VAL A 185 25.55 9.49 3.46
C VAL A 185 24.85 8.22 3.93
N ILE A 186 25.49 7.48 4.84
CA ILE A 186 25.11 6.11 5.19
C ILE A 186 23.99 6.05 6.24
N TYR A 187 24.00 6.91 7.26
CA TYR A 187 22.97 6.85 8.30
C TYR A 187 21.55 7.18 7.82
N PRO A 188 21.33 8.07 6.83
CA PRO A 188 20.04 8.19 6.15
C PRO A 188 19.59 6.89 5.47
N LEU A 189 20.49 6.16 4.80
CA LEU A 189 20.18 4.87 4.19
C LEU A 189 19.87 3.80 5.24
N LEU A 190 20.63 3.76 6.34
CA LEU A 190 20.34 2.87 7.46
C LEU A 190 19.01 3.19 8.14
N ALA A 191 18.64 4.48 8.25
CA ALA A 191 17.35 4.88 8.77
C ALA A 191 16.18 4.39 7.90
N PHE A 192 16.37 4.30 6.59
CA PHE A 192 15.36 3.77 5.67
C PHE A 192 15.07 2.26 5.90
N TYR A 193 16.09 1.45 6.16
CA TYR A 193 15.92 0.00 6.40
C TYR A 193 15.66 -0.35 7.88
N GLN A 194 16.30 0.36 8.81
CA GLN A 194 16.30 0.05 10.25
C GLN A 194 16.26 1.34 11.12
N PRO A 195 15.16 2.10 11.09
CA PRO A 195 15.07 3.36 11.83
C PRO A 195 15.16 3.19 13.35
N GLU A 196 14.86 1.98 13.87
CA GLU A 196 14.92 1.68 15.29
C GLU A 196 16.30 1.29 15.81
N ALA A 197 17.29 1.10 14.93
CA ALA A 197 18.64 0.71 15.31
C ALA A 197 19.29 1.73 16.25
N ILE A 198 20.01 1.25 17.27
CA ILE A 198 20.63 2.10 18.30
C ILE A 198 21.62 3.07 17.65
N GLU A 199 22.37 2.62 16.65
CA GLU A 199 23.37 3.40 15.94
C GLU A 199 22.73 4.54 15.14
N VAL A 200 21.57 4.27 14.50
CA VAL A 200 20.78 5.30 13.81
C VAL A 200 20.24 6.32 14.81
N LYS A 201 19.62 5.86 15.90
CA LYS A 201 19.12 6.74 16.97
C LYS A 201 20.21 7.63 17.55
N GLN A 202 21.37 7.06 17.87
CA GLN A 202 22.51 7.77 18.41
C GLN A 202 23.06 8.80 17.42
N TYR A 203 23.18 8.43 16.14
CA TYR A 203 23.61 9.36 15.09
C TYR A 203 22.68 10.58 15.00
N TYR A 204 21.37 10.37 14.85
CA TYR A 204 20.41 11.47 14.75
C TYR A 204 20.32 12.28 16.05
N GLN A 205 20.37 11.62 17.21
CA GLN A 205 20.43 12.31 18.51
C GLN A 205 21.69 13.17 18.65
N SER A 206 22.86 12.68 18.23
CA SER A 206 24.12 13.44 18.29
C SER A 206 24.10 14.69 17.39
N LYS A 207 23.28 14.68 16.34
CA LYS A 207 23.06 15.81 15.43
C LYS A 207 21.91 16.72 15.88
N GLY A 208 21.18 16.37 16.95
CA GLY A 208 20.00 17.08 17.42
C GLY A 208 18.79 16.98 16.49
N ARG A 209 18.68 15.88 15.74
CA ARG A 209 17.70 15.69 14.65
C ARG A 209 16.73 14.54 14.91
N SER A 210 15.57 14.59 14.25
CA SER A 210 14.65 13.47 14.15
C SER A 210 15.09 12.49 13.07
N ILE A 211 14.70 11.22 13.21
CA ILE A 211 14.94 10.19 12.19
C ILE A 211 13.95 10.42 11.05
N PRO A 212 14.38 10.47 9.78
CA PRO A 212 13.47 10.59 8.64
C PRO A 212 12.48 9.42 8.59
N ARG A 213 11.19 9.74 8.54
CA ARG A 213 10.06 8.78 8.43
C ARG A 213 9.19 9.06 7.19
N GLN A 214 9.82 9.57 6.15
CA GLN A 214 9.12 9.94 4.92
C GLN A 214 8.86 8.72 4.03
N LYS A 215 9.71 7.70 4.16
CA LYS A 215 9.56 6.42 3.49
C LYS A 215 10.08 5.32 4.40
N VAL A 216 9.29 4.25 4.50
CA VAL A 216 9.71 2.99 5.12
C VAL A 216 9.93 1.94 4.05
N TRP A 217 11.03 1.22 4.19
CA TRP A 217 11.24 -0.01 3.45
C TRP A 217 10.25 -1.08 3.96
N PHE A 218 9.25 -1.42 3.13
CA PHE A 218 8.41 -2.58 3.39
C PHE A 218 9.17 -3.83 2.96
N ASN A 219 9.36 -4.76 3.90
CA ASN A 219 9.88 -6.07 3.52
C ASN A 219 8.85 -6.78 2.60
N PRO A 220 9.28 -7.77 1.79
CA PRO A 220 8.40 -8.42 0.83
C PRO A 220 7.12 -9.05 1.41
N VAL A 221 7.10 -9.49 2.67
CA VAL A 221 5.87 -9.98 3.30
C VAL A 221 4.89 -8.82 3.52
N ASP A 222 5.35 -7.69 4.06
CA ASP A 222 4.48 -6.52 4.26
C ASP A 222 3.96 -5.97 2.92
N ARG A 223 4.81 -5.93 1.89
CA ARG A 223 4.41 -5.56 0.53
C ARG A 223 3.33 -6.50 -0.01
N TYR A 224 3.50 -7.82 0.14
CA TYR A 224 2.49 -8.79 -0.25
C TYR A 224 1.17 -8.56 0.49
N LEU A 225 1.21 -8.24 1.78
CA LEU A 225 0.00 -7.95 2.56
C LEU A 225 -0.68 -6.67 2.09
N LEU A 226 0.07 -5.63 1.71
CA LEU A 226 -0.48 -4.40 1.11
C LEU A 226 -1.16 -4.70 -0.23
N GLU A 227 -0.49 -5.44 -1.12
CA GLU A 227 -1.00 -5.81 -2.45
C GLU A 227 -2.29 -6.64 -2.40
N HIS A 228 -2.51 -7.37 -1.31
CA HIS A 228 -3.70 -8.21 -1.11
C HIS A 228 -4.73 -7.59 -0.15
N GLU A 229 -4.59 -6.32 0.23
CA GLU A 229 -5.45 -5.60 1.20
C GLU A 229 -5.55 -6.29 2.58
N LEU A 230 -4.48 -6.99 2.97
CA LEU A 230 -4.36 -7.70 4.23
C LEU A 230 -3.59 -6.92 5.28
N ALA A 231 -2.89 -5.84 4.89
CA ALA A 231 -2.19 -4.93 5.78
C ALA A 231 -3.16 -3.89 6.36
N GLY A 232 -3.00 -3.58 7.65
CA GLY A 232 -3.87 -2.60 8.28
C GLY A 232 -3.69 -2.51 9.79
N SER A 233 -4.68 -1.93 10.44
CA SER A 233 -4.78 -1.79 11.90
C SER A 233 -6.22 -1.99 12.34
N ASP A 234 -6.42 -2.84 13.33
CA ASP A 234 -7.75 -3.09 13.88
C ASP A 234 -8.17 -1.97 14.83
N GLY A 235 -9.48 -1.82 14.99
CA GLY A 235 -10.09 -0.69 15.65
C GLY A 235 -9.79 -0.58 17.15
N MET A 236 -9.39 -1.68 17.81
CA MET A 236 -8.94 -1.70 19.21
C MET A 236 -8.01 -2.88 19.53
N VAL A 237 -6.78 -2.60 19.95
CA VAL A 237 -5.88 -3.55 20.66
C VAL A 237 -5.77 -3.21 22.17
N THR A 238 -6.60 -2.30 22.70
CA THR A 238 -6.52 -1.87 24.11
C THR A 238 -7.56 -2.48 25.05
N ALA A 239 -8.36 -3.45 24.60
CA ALA A 239 -9.09 -4.29 25.55
C ALA A 239 -8.11 -5.29 26.16
N LYS A 240 -7.76 -5.13 27.45
CA LYS A 240 -7.16 -6.23 28.24
C LYS A 240 -7.91 -7.52 27.91
N PRO A 241 -7.22 -8.66 27.73
CA PRO A 241 -7.88 -9.94 27.46
C PRO A 241 -8.96 -10.16 28.51
N ALA A 242 -10.20 -10.40 28.05
CA ALA A 242 -11.34 -10.65 28.93
C ALA A 242 -11.03 -11.86 29.83
N ARG A 243 -11.45 -11.80 31.09
CA ARG A 243 -11.36 -12.96 31.99
C ARG A 243 -12.22 -14.10 31.41
N PRO A 244 -11.84 -15.38 31.60
CA PRO A 244 -12.64 -16.50 31.14
C PRO A 244 -14.10 -16.37 31.65
N GLY A 245 -15.06 -16.30 30.72
CA GLY A 245 -16.49 -16.16 31.03
C GLY A 245 -17.09 -14.75 30.87
N GLU A 246 -16.27 -13.71 30.70
CA GLU A 246 -16.75 -12.37 30.35
C GLU A 246 -16.74 -12.19 28.82
N LYS A 247 -17.91 -11.92 28.23
CA LYS A 247 -17.94 -11.45 26.83
C LYS A 247 -17.23 -10.09 26.82
N PRO A 248 -16.16 -9.89 26.02
CA PRO A 248 -15.54 -8.58 25.92
C PRO A 248 -16.60 -7.56 25.54
N LYS A 249 -16.81 -6.55 26.38
CA LYS A 249 -17.63 -5.39 26.04
C LYS A 249 -16.67 -4.34 25.48
N PRO A 250 -16.64 -4.10 24.16
CA PRO A 250 -15.86 -3.00 23.61
C PRO A 250 -16.54 -1.69 24.03
N THR A 251 -16.06 -1.05 25.09
CA THR A 251 -16.52 0.31 25.44
C THR A 251 -15.75 1.31 24.59
N TRP A 252 -16.42 1.84 23.56
CA TRP A 252 -15.90 2.90 22.70
C TRP A 252 -16.07 4.28 23.38
N PRO A 253 -15.00 5.09 23.52
CA PRO A 253 -15.04 6.35 24.27
C PRO A 253 -15.68 7.54 23.52
N GLY A 254 -16.08 7.37 22.27
CA GLY A 254 -16.85 8.35 21.47
C GLY A 254 -16.17 8.75 20.17
N ALA A 255 -14.83 8.77 20.19
CA ALA A 255 -13.97 8.95 19.03
C ALA A 255 -12.81 7.95 19.07
N ALA A 256 -12.39 7.46 17.91
CA ALA A 256 -11.18 6.67 17.75
C ALA A 256 -10.33 7.28 16.62
N HIS A 257 -9.01 7.21 16.79
CA HIS A 257 -8.07 7.70 15.81
C HIS A 257 -6.92 6.71 15.64
N TRP A 258 -6.44 6.63 14.41
CA TRP A 258 -5.24 5.89 14.04
C TRP A 258 -4.28 6.90 13.43
N THR A 259 -3.12 7.06 14.07
CA THR A 259 -1.99 7.71 13.43
C THR A 259 -1.27 6.65 12.63
N PHE A 260 -1.09 6.89 11.33
CA PHE A 260 -0.39 5.94 10.49
C PHE A 260 1.10 5.98 10.85
N PRO A 261 1.78 4.83 10.81
CA PRO A 261 3.22 4.81 11.01
C PRO A 261 3.95 5.66 9.96
N GLU A 262 3.36 5.81 8.78
CA GLU A 262 3.94 6.46 7.60
C GLU A 262 2.89 7.31 6.86
N HIS A 263 3.36 8.20 5.98
CA HIS A 263 2.54 8.91 5.01
C HIS A 263 2.01 7.95 3.93
N LEU A 264 0.70 7.72 3.90
CA LEU A 264 0.04 6.77 2.99
C LEU A 264 -0.72 7.50 1.88
N ARG A 265 -0.61 7.03 0.62
CA ARG A 265 -1.41 7.56 -0.52
C ARG A 265 -2.79 6.90 -0.56
N ASP A 266 -2.84 5.61 -0.23
CA ASP A 266 -4.03 4.79 -0.40
C ASP A 266 -4.42 4.10 0.92
N VAL A 267 -5.62 4.42 1.41
CA VAL A 267 -6.10 4.00 2.73
C VAL A 267 -7.61 3.78 2.69
N ARG A 268 -8.10 2.80 3.44
CA ARG A 268 -9.53 2.60 3.66
C ARG A 268 -9.86 2.48 5.14
N ILE A 269 -10.83 3.26 5.62
CA ILE A 269 -11.53 2.99 6.88
C ILE A 269 -12.74 2.14 6.55
N GLU A 270 -12.91 1.00 7.21
CA GLU A 270 -14.06 0.11 7.01
C GLU A 270 -14.61 -0.39 8.36
N GLY A 271 -15.93 -0.54 8.45
CA GLY A 271 -16.58 -1.06 9.65
C GLY A 271 -18.08 -1.26 9.47
N VAL A 272 -18.72 -1.90 10.45
CA VAL A 272 -20.17 -2.08 10.52
C VAL A 272 -20.77 -0.98 11.39
N LEU A 273 -21.71 -0.25 10.80
CA LEU A 273 -22.40 0.87 11.38
C LEU A 273 -23.87 0.51 11.65
N ALA A 274 -24.41 0.92 12.80
CA ALA A 274 -25.85 0.98 13.04
C ALA A 274 -26.14 2.35 13.68
N CYS A 275 -26.60 3.29 12.86
CA CYS A 275 -26.60 4.71 13.16
C CYS A 275 -28.00 5.31 13.18
N ASN A 276 -28.36 5.89 14.34
CA ASN A 276 -29.59 6.67 14.55
C ASN A 276 -29.30 8.17 14.73
N GLY A 277 -28.07 8.63 14.47
CA GLY A 277 -27.61 9.99 14.74
C GLY A 277 -26.40 10.39 13.89
N PRO A 278 -25.76 11.54 14.16
CA PRO A 278 -24.61 11.97 13.36
C PRO A 278 -23.36 11.15 13.70
N ALA A 279 -22.67 10.66 12.67
CA ALA A 279 -21.33 10.06 12.76
C ALA A 279 -20.42 10.69 11.68
N ARG A 280 -19.11 10.66 11.91
CA ARG A 280 -18.12 11.21 10.97
C ARG A 280 -16.91 10.31 10.90
N TRP A 281 -16.58 9.86 9.71
CA TRP A 281 -15.31 9.19 9.43
C TRP A 281 -14.45 10.14 8.62
N SER A 282 -13.15 10.16 8.86
CA SER A 282 -12.26 11.03 8.11
C SER A 282 -10.88 10.42 7.93
N ILE A 283 -10.28 10.66 6.77
CA ILE A 283 -8.89 10.35 6.47
C ILE A 283 -8.22 11.68 6.15
N THR A 284 -7.18 12.02 6.89
CA THR A 284 -6.52 13.33 6.84
C THR A 284 -5.01 13.18 6.75
N GLY A 285 -4.40 14.03 5.94
CA GLY A 285 -2.97 14.27 5.90
C GLY A 285 -2.57 15.49 6.73
N ASP A 286 -1.41 16.03 6.41
CA ASP A 286 -0.88 17.21 7.08
C ASP A 286 -1.79 18.44 6.92
N ARG A 287 -1.81 19.29 7.94
CA ARG A 287 -2.67 20.50 8.01
C ARG A 287 -4.18 20.21 7.90
N SER A 288 -4.62 19.01 8.29
CA SER A 288 -6.03 18.58 8.30
C SER A 288 -6.69 18.59 6.93
N ARG A 289 -5.91 18.51 5.84
CA ARG A 289 -6.42 18.27 4.49
C ARG A 289 -6.80 16.80 4.36
N GLY A 290 -7.88 16.51 3.64
CA GLY A 290 -8.29 15.14 3.37
C GLY A 290 -9.76 15.07 3.06
N VAL A 291 -10.39 13.97 3.45
CA VAL A 291 -11.80 13.69 3.18
C VAL A 291 -12.54 13.24 4.44
N ALA A 292 -13.82 13.55 4.50
CA ALA A 292 -14.72 13.11 5.53
C ALA A 292 -16.01 12.55 4.92
N LEU A 293 -16.48 11.48 5.53
CA LEU A 293 -17.77 10.89 5.29
C LEU A 293 -18.64 11.14 6.53
N ARG A 294 -19.64 12.00 6.38
CA ARG A 294 -20.57 12.37 7.45
C ARG A 294 -21.88 11.63 7.27
N MET A 295 -22.29 10.89 8.28
CA MET A 295 -23.63 10.32 8.37
C MET A 295 -24.53 11.43 8.94
N ILE A 296 -25.50 11.89 8.15
CA ILE A 296 -26.40 12.98 8.55
C ILE A 296 -27.60 12.39 9.28
N ASP A 297 -28.20 11.35 8.71
CA ASP A 297 -29.34 10.61 9.25
C ASP A 297 -29.32 9.14 8.77
N ALA A 298 -30.40 8.39 9.03
CA ALA A 298 -30.51 6.97 8.68
C ALA A 298 -30.48 6.68 7.16
N LYS A 299 -30.67 7.67 6.29
CA LYS A 299 -30.67 7.51 4.83
C LYS A 299 -29.76 8.49 4.09
N THR A 300 -29.13 9.41 4.79
CA THR A 300 -28.38 10.48 4.15
C THR A 300 -26.94 10.48 4.65
N MET A 301 -26.01 10.42 3.72
CA MET A 301 -24.58 10.62 3.96
C MET A 301 -24.09 11.83 3.17
N ARG A 302 -22.98 12.41 3.59
CA ARG A 302 -22.27 13.45 2.85
C ARG A 302 -20.80 13.11 2.76
N LEU A 303 -20.28 13.06 1.53
CA LEU A 303 -18.86 12.97 1.25
C LEU A 303 -18.32 14.39 0.99
N GLU A 304 -17.39 14.85 1.82
CA GLU A 304 -16.91 16.24 1.81
C GLU A 304 -15.40 16.33 2.10
N PRO A 305 -14.70 17.38 1.63
CA PRO A 305 -13.33 17.65 2.08
C PRO A 305 -13.25 17.82 3.61
N ALA A 306 -12.28 17.18 4.25
CA ALA A 306 -12.18 17.16 5.71
C ALA A 306 -12.00 18.56 6.34
N SER A 307 -11.38 19.48 5.60
CA SER A 307 -11.10 20.86 6.01
C SER A 307 -12.34 21.77 6.05
N GLY A 308 -13.52 21.29 5.62
CA GLY A 308 -14.79 22.02 5.71
C GLY A 308 -14.94 23.20 4.75
N GLY A 309 -13.95 23.44 3.87
CA GLY A 309 -13.93 24.57 2.93
C GLY A 309 -14.39 24.26 1.50
N GLY A 310 -14.82 23.03 1.20
CA GLY A 310 -15.28 22.62 -0.13
C GLY A 310 -16.71 22.10 -0.14
N ALA A 311 -17.36 22.12 -1.32
CA ALA A 311 -18.69 21.57 -1.49
C ALA A 311 -18.66 20.05 -1.25
N GLY A 312 -19.54 19.56 -0.37
CA GLY A 312 -19.78 18.14 -0.18
C GLY A 312 -20.86 17.63 -1.14
N THR A 313 -20.87 16.32 -1.37
CA THR A 313 -21.92 15.63 -2.12
C THR A 313 -22.85 14.95 -1.13
N ASP A 314 -24.13 15.34 -1.11
CA ASP A 314 -25.17 14.63 -0.38
C ASP A 314 -25.58 13.36 -1.13
N ILE A 315 -25.74 12.28 -0.38
CA ILE A 315 -25.92 10.93 -0.87
C ILE A 315 -27.18 10.38 -0.22
N ALA A 316 -28.24 10.23 -1.01
CA ALA A 316 -29.41 9.49 -0.58
C ALA A 316 -29.13 7.99 -0.71
N LEU A 317 -29.34 7.25 0.37
CA LEU A 317 -29.13 5.82 0.43
C LEU A 317 -30.42 5.05 0.20
N ASP A 318 -30.29 3.99 -0.59
CA ASP A 318 -31.35 2.98 -0.76
C ASP A 318 -31.42 2.00 0.43
N VAL A 319 -30.46 2.06 1.35
CA VAL A 319 -30.39 1.26 2.58
C VAL A 319 -30.58 2.15 3.81
N GLN A 320 -31.09 1.56 4.89
CA GLN A 320 -31.23 2.23 6.18
C GLN A 320 -29.98 1.98 7.03
N LEU A 321 -29.27 3.04 7.39
CA LEU A 321 -28.12 3.00 8.28
C LEU A 321 -28.50 2.74 9.74
N ASP A 322 -29.79 2.82 10.11
CA ASP A 322 -30.28 2.40 11.43
C ASP A 322 -30.15 0.89 11.67
N GLN A 323 -29.88 0.13 10.61
CA GLN A 323 -29.56 -1.30 10.64
C GLN A 323 -28.06 -1.53 10.44
N PRO A 324 -27.52 -2.63 11.00
CA PRO A 324 -26.13 -3.02 10.82
C PRO A 324 -25.74 -3.07 9.33
N THR A 325 -24.92 -2.11 8.92
CA THR A 325 -24.53 -1.91 7.53
C THR A 325 -23.03 -1.67 7.46
N ARG A 326 -22.34 -2.40 6.59
CA ARG A 326 -20.92 -2.17 6.34
C ARG A 326 -20.74 -0.85 5.59
N VAL A 327 -19.89 0.03 6.09
CA VAL A 327 -19.54 1.31 5.49
C VAL A 327 -18.04 1.36 5.28
N GLU A 328 -17.61 1.98 4.19
CA GLU A 328 -16.20 2.15 3.86
C GLU A 328 -15.95 3.56 3.32
N LEU A 329 -14.87 4.18 3.79
CA LEU A 329 -14.31 5.42 3.25
C LEU A 329 -12.92 5.08 2.73
N GLU A 330 -12.74 5.16 1.42
CA GLU A 330 -11.54 4.73 0.72
C GLU A 330 -10.94 5.93 -0.03
N VAL A 331 -9.64 6.17 0.16
CA VAL A 331 -8.87 7.18 -0.58
C VAL A 331 -7.81 6.49 -1.41
N HIS A 332 -7.68 6.94 -2.67
CA HIS A 332 -6.62 6.58 -3.61
C HIS A 332 -6.00 7.86 -4.15
N GLY A 333 -4.99 8.37 -3.44
CA GLY A 333 -4.42 9.67 -3.70
C GLY A 333 -5.47 10.79 -3.72
N ARG A 334 -5.84 11.27 -4.93
CA ARG A 334 -6.89 12.29 -5.14
C ARG A 334 -8.30 11.76 -5.07
N ARG A 335 -8.51 10.51 -5.47
CA ARG A 335 -9.83 9.94 -5.66
C ARG A 335 -10.33 9.40 -4.34
N THR A 336 -11.52 9.81 -3.92
CA THR A 336 -12.17 9.26 -2.73
C THR A 336 -13.45 8.53 -3.12
N LEU A 337 -13.68 7.37 -2.51
CA LEU A 337 -14.89 6.58 -2.66
C LEU A 337 -15.56 6.38 -1.30
N ALA A 338 -16.88 6.54 -1.27
CA ALA A 338 -17.72 6.04 -0.19
C ALA A 338 -18.43 4.77 -0.65
N ARG A 339 -18.32 3.70 0.14
CA ARG A 339 -19.02 2.44 -0.13
C ARG A 339 -19.96 2.07 1.00
N VAL A 340 -21.12 1.55 0.63
CA VAL A 340 -22.11 1.03 1.57
C VAL A 340 -22.49 -0.38 1.13
N ALA A 341 -22.30 -1.34 2.04
CA ALA A 341 -22.38 -2.78 1.82
C ALA A 341 -21.64 -3.25 0.54
N GLY A 342 -20.50 -2.62 0.26
CA GLY A 342 -19.61 -2.94 -0.86
C GLY A 342 -19.94 -2.25 -2.19
N ALA A 343 -21.09 -1.59 -2.33
CA ALA A 343 -21.40 -0.77 -3.51
C ALA A 343 -20.84 0.64 -3.35
N VAL A 344 -20.26 1.21 -4.42
CA VAL A 344 -19.86 2.62 -4.44
C VAL A 344 -21.14 3.47 -4.49
N VAL A 345 -21.33 4.32 -3.48
CA VAL A 345 -22.49 5.23 -3.39
C VAL A 345 -22.12 6.67 -3.69
N ALA A 346 -20.84 7.03 -3.56
CA ALA A 346 -20.34 8.33 -3.95
C ALA A 346 -18.85 8.31 -4.25
N GLU A 347 -18.44 9.31 -5.02
CA GLU A 347 -17.07 9.58 -5.40
C GLU A 347 -16.80 11.08 -5.26
N LEU A 348 -15.60 11.43 -4.82
CA LEU A 348 -15.12 12.81 -4.71
C LEU A 348 -13.66 12.86 -5.14
N ASP A 349 -13.37 13.72 -6.12
CA ASP A 349 -12.00 14.06 -6.48
C ASP A 349 -11.51 15.24 -5.65
N LEU A 350 -10.42 15.01 -4.92
CA LEU A 350 -9.72 16.06 -4.20
C LEU A 350 -8.93 16.95 -5.18
N PRO A 351 -8.81 18.25 -4.87
CA PRO A 351 -8.12 19.21 -5.75
C PRO A 351 -6.63 18.91 -5.91
N THR A 352 -6.04 18.25 -4.92
CA THR A 352 -4.63 17.83 -4.93
C THR A 352 -4.54 16.41 -4.42
N ASP A 353 -3.54 15.69 -4.88
CA ASP A 353 -3.12 14.42 -4.27
C ASP A 353 -2.61 14.69 -2.87
N GLN A 354 -2.81 13.73 -1.98
CA GLN A 354 -2.53 13.90 -0.57
C GLN A 354 -1.89 12.64 -0.01
N ALA A 355 -0.88 12.87 0.82
CA ALA A 355 -0.39 11.83 1.71
C ALA A 355 -1.13 11.94 3.04
N TYR A 356 -1.80 10.86 3.41
CA TYR A 356 -2.60 10.74 4.60
C TYR A 356 -1.75 10.24 5.77
N THR A 357 -2.01 10.79 6.96
CA THR A 357 -1.25 10.48 8.19
C THR A 357 -2.16 10.03 9.32
N ARG A 358 -3.48 10.20 9.17
CA ARG A 358 -4.45 9.88 10.21
C ARG A 358 -5.79 9.43 9.65
N ALA A 359 -6.39 8.45 10.31
CA ALA A 359 -7.80 8.12 10.23
C ALA A 359 -8.49 8.47 11.55
N THR A 360 -9.71 8.99 11.49
CA THR A 360 -10.54 9.30 12.67
C THR A 360 -11.97 8.84 12.42
N VAL A 361 -12.58 8.25 13.45
CA VAL A 361 -13.99 7.86 13.48
C VAL A 361 -14.62 8.48 14.72
N ASP A 362 -15.65 9.30 14.52
CA ASP A 362 -16.47 9.94 15.55
C ASP A 362 -17.90 9.41 15.46
N GLY A 363 -18.47 8.96 16.58
CA GLY A 363 -19.83 8.41 16.59
C GLY A 363 -20.07 7.39 17.71
N ALA A 364 -20.17 7.88 18.95
CA ALA A 364 -20.34 7.03 20.14
C ALA A 364 -21.52 6.06 20.00
N GLY A 365 -21.26 4.75 20.16
CA GLY A 365 -22.29 3.71 20.20
C GLY A 365 -22.92 3.33 18.85
N MET A 366 -22.44 3.91 17.73
CA MET A 366 -23.00 3.70 16.39
C MET A 366 -22.15 2.77 15.51
N VAL A 367 -20.93 2.44 15.95
CA VAL A 367 -19.97 1.62 15.20
C VAL A 367 -19.71 0.36 16.01
N ASP A 368 -19.83 -0.81 15.36
CA ASP A 368 -19.32 -2.05 15.95
C ASP A 368 -17.78 -2.01 15.91
N VAL A 369 -17.21 -1.74 17.07
CA VAL A 369 -15.78 -1.59 17.26
C VAL A 369 -14.98 -2.82 16.82
N ALA A 370 -15.54 -4.02 17.00
CA ALA A 370 -14.86 -5.26 16.63
C ALA A 370 -14.73 -5.41 15.11
N SER A 371 -15.57 -4.72 14.35
CA SER A 371 -15.56 -4.72 12.89
C SER A 371 -14.73 -3.60 12.28
N LEU A 372 -14.37 -2.58 13.07
CA LEU A 372 -13.68 -1.40 12.56
C LEU A 372 -12.22 -1.71 12.27
N CYS A 373 -11.79 -1.40 11.05
CA CYS A 373 -10.43 -1.60 10.59
C CYS A 373 -9.99 -0.40 9.74
N VAL A 374 -8.70 -0.10 9.79
CA VAL A 374 -8.00 0.72 8.79
C VAL A 374 -7.18 -0.22 7.92
N ARG A 375 -7.39 -0.20 6.61
CA ARG A 375 -6.60 -0.94 5.64
C ARG A 375 -5.62 -0.02 4.96
N TYR A 376 -4.40 -0.51 4.78
CA TYR A 376 -3.40 0.11 3.94
C TYR A 376 -3.48 -0.54 2.58
N LEU A 377 -3.69 0.27 1.54
CA LEU A 377 -3.90 -0.23 0.19
C LEU A 377 -2.61 -0.07 -0.61
N ALA A 378 -2.36 -1.01 -1.51
CA ALA A 378 -1.38 -0.79 -2.57
C ALA A 378 -1.99 0.12 -3.65
N GLU A 379 -1.14 0.84 -4.37
CA GLU A 379 -1.58 1.64 -5.50
C GLU A 379 -2.24 0.71 -6.55
N PRO A 380 -3.46 1.01 -7.03
CA PRO A 380 -4.09 0.20 -8.06
C PRO A 380 -3.26 0.20 -9.34
N LEU A 381 -2.74 -0.97 -9.76
CA LEU A 381 -2.09 -1.16 -11.06
C LEU A 381 -2.98 -0.70 -12.25
N ASP A 382 -4.30 -0.64 -12.08
CA ASP A 382 -5.28 -0.23 -13.08
C ASP A 382 -5.44 1.30 -13.26
N LEU A 383 -4.81 2.14 -12.45
CA LEU A 383 -4.83 3.61 -12.66
C LEU A 383 -3.89 4.09 -13.79
N LEU A 384 -3.18 3.16 -14.46
CA LEU A 384 -2.50 3.39 -15.74
C LEU A 384 -3.39 3.06 -16.96
N ALA A 385 -4.63 2.59 -16.76
CA ALA A 385 -5.52 2.11 -17.83
C ALA A 385 -6.78 2.98 -18.04
N SER A 386 -6.77 4.24 -17.59
CA SER A 386 -7.79 5.21 -18.03
C SER A 386 -7.48 5.72 -19.44
N GLY A 387 -7.97 4.98 -20.45
CA GLY A 387 -8.25 5.51 -21.78
C GLY A 387 -7.33 5.07 -22.91
N GLY A 388 -7.43 3.80 -23.32
CA GLY A 388 -6.89 3.35 -24.60
C GLY A 388 -6.87 1.84 -24.70
N ALA A 389 -7.59 1.29 -25.68
CA ALA A 389 -7.59 -0.14 -25.98
C ALA A 389 -6.15 -0.67 -26.06
N VAL A 390 -5.86 -1.74 -25.32
CA VAL A 390 -4.58 -2.46 -25.41
C VAL A 390 -4.46 -3.02 -26.82
N ALA A 391 -3.77 -2.28 -27.68
CA ALA A 391 -3.30 -2.78 -28.95
C ALA A 391 -2.35 -3.93 -28.66
N LYS A 392 -2.64 -5.07 -29.29
CA LYS A 392 -1.80 -6.27 -29.35
C LYS A 392 -0.32 -5.86 -29.53
N PRO A 393 0.63 -6.38 -28.74
CA PRO A 393 2.03 -5.96 -28.84
C PRO A 393 2.51 -6.18 -30.28
N PRO A 394 3.01 -5.14 -30.97
CA PRO A 394 3.62 -5.34 -32.27
C PRO A 394 4.82 -6.27 -32.09
N VAL A 395 4.91 -7.23 -32.99
CA VAL A 395 6.06 -8.13 -33.16
C VAL A 395 7.33 -7.28 -33.10
N PRO A 396 8.35 -7.67 -32.30
CA PRO A 396 9.53 -6.85 -32.09
C PRO A 396 10.26 -6.63 -33.42
N SER A 397 10.15 -5.41 -33.95
CA SER A 397 11.07 -4.88 -34.94
C SER A 397 12.47 -4.85 -34.31
N ALA A 398 13.49 -5.24 -35.09
CA ALA A 398 14.89 -5.23 -34.68
C ALA A 398 15.28 -3.96 -33.91
N PRO A 399 16.17 -4.04 -32.89
CA PRO A 399 16.45 -2.92 -31.99
C PRO A 399 16.94 -1.72 -32.81
N ALA A 400 16.14 -0.65 -32.81
CA ALA A 400 16.60 0.65 -33.28
C ALA A 400 17.85 1.03 -32.46
N ALA A 401 18.85 1.59 -33.14
CA ALA A 401 20.00 2.13 -32.44
C ALA A 401 19.52 3.10 -31.34
N PRO A 402 20.04 3.01 -30.11
CA PRO A 402 19.62 3.90 -29.04
C PRO A 402 19.81 5.35 -29.47
N ALA A 403 18.81 6.18 -29.23
CA ALA A 403 18.84 7.58 -29.63
C ALA A 403 20.11 8.27 -29.09
N PRO A 404 20.72 9.23 -29.83
CA PRO A 404 22.01 9.82 -29.47
C PRO A 404 22.06 10.40 -28.05
N TRP A 405 20.95 10.98 -27.59
CA TRP A 405 20.82 11.56 -26.25
C TRP A 405 20.97 10.51 -25.13
N VAL A 406 20.66 9.23 -25.38
CA VAL A 406 20.76 8.16 -24.37
C VAL A 406 22.20 7.97 -23.91
N ALA A 407 23.15 7.99 -24.84
CA ALA A 407 24.58 7.87 -24.52
C ALA A 407 25.08 9.07 -23.70
N GLU A 408 24.56 10.27 -23.97
CA GLU A 408 24.88 11.48 -23.20
C GLU A 408 24.31 11.42 -21.78
N ARG A 409 23.07 10.92 -21.59
CA ARG A 409 22.49 10.71 -20.25
C ARG A 409 23.26 9.66 -19.45
N GLU A 410 23.66 8.56 -20.09
CA GLU A 410 24.49 7.53 -19.46
C GLU A 410 25.85 8.09 -19.01
N ALA A 411 26.48 8.96 -19.82
CA ALA A 411 27.72 9.63 -19.45
C ALA A 411 27.53 10.60 -18.26
N GLN A 412 26.40 11.32 -18.21
CA GLN A 412 26.07 12.20 -17.08
C GLN A 412 25.78 11.43 -15.80
N LEU A 413 25.08 10.29 -15.89
CA LEU A 413 24.81 9.40 -14.77
C LEU A 413 26.09 8.84 -14.13
N ALA A 414 27.18 8.71 -14.92
CA ALA A 414 28.48 8.25 -14.44
C ALA A 414 29.32 9.36 -13.77
N ARG A 415 28.90 10.63 -13.81
CA ARG A 415 29.66 11.73 -13.19
C ARG A 415 29.61 11.64 -11.66
N PRO A 416 30.76 11.76 -10.97
CA PRO A 416 30.76 11.88 -9.52
C PRO A 416 30.19 13.24 -9.10
N VAL A 417 29.41 13.24 -8.02
CA VAL A 417 28.82 14.43 -7.41
C VAL A 417 29.14 14.46 -5.92
N THR A 418 29.34 15.68 -5.41
CA THR A 418 29.54 15.93 -3.98
C THR A 418 28.63 17.06 -3.55
N PHE A 419 27.72 16.78 -2.62
CA PHE A 419 26.83 17.76 -2.00
C PHE A 419 26.28 17.23 -0.69
N ALA A 420 25.73 18.12 0.12
CA ALA A 420 24.95 17.76 1.28
C ALA A 420 23.73 18.70 1.32
N VAL A 421 22.55 18.11 1.42
CA VAL A 421 21.28 18.81 1.63
C VAL A 421 20.63 18.28 2.89
N GLU A 422 20.02 19.18 3.64
CA GLU A 422 19.44 18.90 4.94
C GLU A 422 18.10 19.59 5.03
N GLU A 423 17.04 18.81 5.33
CA GLU A 423 15.64 19.26 5.35
C GLU A 423 15.30 20.21 4.19
N THR A 424 15.93 19.98 3.04
CA THR A 424 15.85 20.87 1.90
C THR A 424 14.67 20.43 1.05
N THR A 425 13.87 21.38 0.57
CA THR A 425 12.69 21.04 -0.22
C THR A 425 13.09 20.21 -1.44
N LEU A 426 12.27 19.25 -1.84
CA LEU A 426 12.53 18.42 -3.01
C LEU A 426 12.72 19.26 -4.28
N GLU A 427 12.01 20.38 -4.41
CA GLU A 427 12.19 21.36 -5.48
C GLU A 427 13.61 21.93 -5.50
N ASP A 428 14.13 22.34 -4.34
CA ASP A 428 15.49 22.83 -4.20
C ASP A 428 16.53 21.72 -4.45
N VAL A 429 16.25 20.49 -4.02
CA VAL A 429 17.10 19.33 -4.31
C VAL A 429 17.17 19.05 -5.81
N ALA A 430 16.03 19.11 -6.53
CA ALA A 430 16.00 19.00 -7.99
C ALA A 430 16.85 20.10 -8.64
N GLY A 431 16.77 21.34 -8.15
CA GLY A 431 17.60 22.45 -8.61
C GLY A 431 19.11 22.26 -8.35
N ILE A 432 19.47 21.67 -7.21
CA ILE A 432 20.87 21.32 -6.88
C ILE A 432 21.38 20.21 -7.82
N LEU A 433 20.61 19.15 -8.00
CA LEU A 433 20.95 18.05 -8.91
C LEU A 433 21.06 18.52 -10.37
N SER A 434 20.18 19.42 -10.81
CA SER A 434 20.23 20.05 -12.13
C SER A 434 21.57 20.75 -12.39
N ARG A 435 22.04 21.53 -11.41
CA ARG A 435 23.34 22.23 -11.47
C ARG A 435 24.52 21.26 -11.49
N LEU A 436 24.47 20.19 -10.69
CA LEU A 436 25.55 19.21 -10.58
C LEU A 436 25.64 18.29 -11.81
N ALA A 437 24.49 17.83 -12.31
CA ALA A 437 24.40 17.02 -13.52
C ALA A 437 24.78 17.83 -14.78
N GLY A 438 24.58 19.15 -14.73
CA GLY A 438 24.77 20.06 -15.86
C GLY A 438 23.59 20.04 -16.84
N VAL A 439 22.44 19.50 -16.42
CA VAL A 439 21.25 19.30 -17.24
C VAL A 439 19.98 19.47 -16.40
N PRO A 440 18.86 19.91 -17.01
CA PRO A 440 17.59 20.06 -16.30
C PRO A 440 17.19 18.82 -15.51
N VAL A 441 16.91 19.01 -14.22
CA VAL A 441 16.20 18.05 -13.38
C VAL A 441 14.92 18.73 -12.91
N SER A 442 13.77 18.22 -13.35
CA SER A 442 12.46 18.84 -13.06
C SER A 442 11.51 17.86 -12.39
N LEU A 443 10.60 18.37 -11.57
CA LEU A 443 9.51 17.59 -10.99
C LEU A 443 8.42 17.33 -12.04
N ASP A 444 7.87 16.12 -12.05
CA ASP A 444 6.62 15.81 -12.72
C ASP A 444 5.43 16.33 -11.91
N ALA A 445 4.29 16.55 -12.56
CA ALA A 445 3.01 16.88 -11.95
C ALA A 445 2.62 15.95 -10.78
N LYS A 446 3.00 14.66 -10.81
CA LYS A 446 2.82 13.73 -9.69
C LYS A 446 3.73 14.05 -8.49
N ALA A 447 4.97 14.44 -8.74
CA ALA A 447 5.97 14.75 -7.71
C ALA A 447 5.85 16.19 -7.19
N GLU A 448 5.14 17.07 -7.89
CA GLU A 448 4.92 18.48 -7.53
C GLU A 448 4.29 18.65 -6.13
N MET A 449 3.53 17.67 -5.65
CA MET A 449 2.90 17.72 -4.32
C MET A 449 3.86 17.34 -3.20
N LEU A 450 4.98 16.71 -3.56
CA LEU A 450 6.12 16.47 -2.71
C LEU A 450 7.17 17.58 -2.84
N ARG A 451 6.90 18.68 -3.56
CA ARG A 451 7.83 19.80 -3.73
C ARG A 451 8.45 20.28 -2.42
N ASP A 452 7.63 20.35 -1.36
CA ASP A 452 8.01 20.84 -0.04
C ASP A 452 8.47 19.69 0.88
N LEU A 453 8.57 18.45 0.37
CA LEU A 453 9.07 17.31 1.12
C LEU A 453 10.52 17.61 1.56
N PRO A 454 10.80 17.64 2.87
CA PRO A 454 12.12 18.01 3.34
C PRO A 454 13.09 16.85 3.17
N VAL A 455 13.90 16.87 2.13
CA VAL A 455 14.87 15.81 1.82
C VAL A 455 16.17 16.06 2.57
N THR A 456 16.68 15.01 3.21
CA THR A 456 18.04 14.96 3.74
C THR A 456 18.83 13.92 2.99
N LEU A 457 19.82 14.37 2.21
CA LEU A 457 20.63 13.53 1.34
C LEU A 457 22.03 14.12 1.23
N ALA A 458 23.05 13.28 1.31
CA ALA A 458 24.42 13.67 1.04
C ALA A 458 25.03 12.71 0.01
N ALA A 459 25.98 13.23 -0.75
CA ALA A 459 26.81 12.49 -1.68
C ALA A 459 28.24 13.02 -1.55
N ASN A 460 29.23 12.15 -1.58
CA ASN A 460 30.64 12.53 -1.52
C ASN A 460 31.43 11.69 -2.50
N ASP A 461 31.78 12.29 -3.63
CA ASP A 461 32.41 11.61 -4.77
C ASP A 461 31.60 10.39 -5.25
N THR A 462 30.27 10.48 -5.13
CA THR A 462 29.33 9.41 -5.44
C THR A 462 28.80 9.61 -6.85
N GLN A 463 28.63 8.55 -7.65
CA GLN A 463 28.07 8.69 -8.99
C GLN A 463 26.65 9.26 -8.94
N LEU A 464 26.31 10.15 -9.89
CA LEU A 464 24.97 10.73 -9.99
C LEU A 464 23.88 9.65 -10.07
N ARG A 465 24.14 8.53 -10.77
CA ARG A 465 23.25 7.36 -10.76
C ARG A 465 22.94 6.89 -9.35
N THR A 466 23.98 6.61 -8.56
CA THR A 466 23.82 6.15 -7.17
C THR A 466 23.07 7.19 -6.35
N THR A 467 23.38 8.47 -6.51
CA THR A 467 22.65 9.57 -5.84
C THR A 467 21.17 9.58 -6.19
N LEU A 468 20.82 9.44 -7.47
CA LEU A 468 19.42 9.41 -7.91
C LEU A 468 18.70 8.15 -7.42
N GLU A 469 19.39 7.00 -7.38
CA GLU A 469 18.85 5.78 -6.78
C GLU A 469 18.68 5.92 -5.26
N MET A 470 19.58 6.60 -4.56
CA MET A 470 19.43 6.95 -3.14
C MET A 470 18.23 7.89 -2.92
N LEU A 471 18.08 8.92 -3.75
CA LEU A 471 16.94 9.82 -3.71
C LEU A 471 15.63 9.03 -3.90
N ALA A 472 15.57 8.14 -4.89
CA ALA A 472 14.43 7.27 -5.14
C ALA A 472 14.14 6.35 -3.95
N ARG A 473 15.18 5.83 -3.28
CA ARG A 473 15.02 5.02 -2.07
C ARG A 473 14.46 5.82 -0.90
N LEU A 474 14.87 7.07 -0.71
CA LEU A 474 14.44 7.91 0.42
C LEU A 474 13.09 8.59 0.21
N THR A 475 12.74 8.92 -1.03
CA THR A 475 11.58 9.79 -1.34
C THR A 475 10.53 9.14 -2.25
N ASP A 476 10.81 7.95 -2.79
CA ASP A 476 10.01 7.28 -3.81
C ASP A 476 9.96 7.97 -5.17
N ILE A 477 10.86 8.91 -5.40
CA ILE A 477 10.90 9.67 -6.64
C ILE A 477 12.01 9.12 -7.53
N ALA A 478 11.63 8.45 -8.62
CA ALA A 478 12.58 8.01 -9.62
C ALA A 478 12.95 9.16 -10.55
N ALA A 479 14.21 9.18 -10.96
CA ALA A 479 14.67 10.01 -12.05
C ALA A 479 14.54 9.24 -13.37
N ILE A 480 13.62 9.67 -14.23
CA ILE A 480 13.47 9.13 -15.58
C ILE A 480 14.31 9.97 -16.54
N PRO A 481 15.27 9.39 -17.28
CA PRO A 481 16.04 10.14 -18.26
C PRO A 481 15.14 10.54 -19.45
N THR A 482 15.25 11.79 -19.88
CA THR A 482 14.56 12.36 -21.03
C THR A 482 15.58 13.02 -21.97
N GLU A 483 15.13 13.43 -23.15
CA GLU A 483 15.98 14.18 -24.09
C GLU A 483 16.48 15.49 -23.46
N ALA A 484 15.62 16.19 -22.72
CA ALA A 484 15.94 17.44 -22.06
C ALA A 484 16.81 17.28 -20.81
N GLY A 485 16.73 16.15 -20.09
CA GLY A 485 17.35 16.02 -18.78
C GLY A 485 16.89 14.80 -18.00
N PHE A 486 16.52 15.00 -16.74
CA PHE A 486 15.87 14.00 -15.91
C PHE A 486 14.55 14.55 -15.37
N THR A 487 13.52 13.71 -15.36
CA THR A 487 12.24 14.04 -14.73
C THR A 487 12.09 13.22 -13.48
N LEU A 488 11.91 13.91 -12.36
CA LEU A 488 11.66 13.33 -11.04
C LEU A 488 10.17 12.99 -10.95
N THR A 489 9.86 11.71 -11.09
CA THR A 489 8.51 11.15 -11.04
C THR A 489 8.30 10.41 -9.74
N TRP A 490 7.20 10.67 -9.05
CA TRP A 490 6.81 9.85 -7.91
C TRP A 490 6.40 8.47 -8.43
N ASN A 491 7.05 7.41 -7.92
CA ASN A 491 6.82 6.01 -8.34
C ASN A 491 5.49 5.43 -7.85
N LYS A 492 4.81 6.18 -7.00
CA LYS A 492 3.61 5.82 -6.27
C LYS A 492 2.42 6.60 -6.73
#